data_AF-A0A8T5T3R9-F1
#
_entry.id   AF-A0A8T5T3R9-F1
#
_cell.length_a   1.000
_cell.length_b   1.000
_cell.length_c   1.000
_cell.angle_alpha   90.00
_cell.angle_beta   90.00
_cell.angle_gamma   90.00
#
_symmetry.space_group_name_H-M   'P 1'
#
loop_
_entity.id
_entity.type
_entity.pdbx_description
1 polymer ?
#
loop_
_entity_poly.entity_id
_entity_poly.type
_entity_poly.pdbx_seq_one_letter_code
_entity_poly.pdbx_strand_id
1 'polypeptide(L)'
;MVQMVQKTLDRIRRALPEVEHITMFYDDGTVFHTTFEQFEESVNIPKLGDDLADILSSFRKLYEICNYSFKSYNQLIFDTEDVDVLVLKLGENSNLALFFRKSLAEGELQINAIQKYITKIEKLIDIGQMDLIERDIRRKERELKHFYEHMDEKLAKQKELQTLLGASKSDISNIEKVELEIQVITENIKQLELEKENSKEEISRINDKIALEEERIELVSKEIKIKQDTARDLKRSIQENDKKIKILESAPENEKDKPKLQKLIAEIEEIAAKSEVAKQGILDRKEELENLKDKLEADKNRITSVEDEIQSKDLQIQEKYKELEDKLEKEKNLQEIVDIKEDFDKFALIEEEILALYQQIEDNKITSGDKDKELKEFEKKIEIIEKDIEKYNQAEQKFKADIDELNADIQKKRGEIKEIKALLATESDEKRIKKYEKDLEKLDADVCDCKDNLTEDKAELEKNHSELLELIKKSKKEKGRLERTREEIVLKNKQLETLYKELETELSIQKTLLSQIESEDDFKKASKITKEIHDLDKEMSNLKEDVVNLNNELKELKNKIQEEE
;
A
#
# COMPACT_ATOMS: atom_id res chain seq x y z
N MET A 1 -18.73 -21.26 -43.12
CA MET A 1 -19.88 -21.95 -42.51
C MET A 1 -21.16 -21.81 -43.35
N VAL A 2 -21.67 -20.60 -43.56
CA VAL A 2 -22.90 -20.32 -44.36
C VAL A 2 -22.90 -21.00 -45.74
N GLN A 3 -21.82 -20.87 -46.52
CA GLN A 3 -21.71 -21.53 -47.84
C GLN A 3 -21.66 -23.08 -47.79
N MET A 4 -21.26 -23.69 -46.66
CA MET A 4 -21.22 -25.16 -46.52
C MET A 4 -22.56 -25.72 -46.05
N VAL A 5 -23.26 -25.00 -45.17
CA VAL A 5 -24.64 -25.33 -44.74
C VAL A 5 -25.58 -25.22 -45.94
N GLN A 6 -25.51 -24.12 -46.69
CA GLN A 6 -26.33 -23.91 -47.89
C GLN A 6 -26.10 -25.00 -48.96
N LYS A 7 -24.84 -25.37 -49.23
CA LYS A 7 -24.52 -26.51 -50.14
C LYS A 7 -25.07 -27.85 -49.66
N THR A 8 -25.27 -28.01 -48.35
CA THR A 8 -25.81 -29.26 -47.76
C THR A 8 -27.34 -29.26 -47.80
N LEU A 9 -27.97 -28.13 -47.54
CA LEU A 9 -29.41 -27.93 -47.74
C LEU A 9 -29.81 -28.09 -49.22
N ASP A 10 -29.01 -27.56 -50.14
CA ASP A 10 -29.19 -27.75 -51.58
C ASP A 10 -29.05 -29.23 -52.01
N ARG A 11 -28.30 -30.03 -51.25
CA ARG A 11 -28.19 -31.48 -51.48
C ARG A 11 -29.40 -32.22 -50.92
N ILE A 12 -29.93 -31.81 -49.77
CA ILE A 12 -31.17 -32.35 -49.20
C ILE A 12 -32.33 -32.08 -50.16
N ARG A 13 -32.50 -30.84 -50.62
CA ARG A 13 -33.54 -30.47 -51.58
C ARG A 13 -33.44 -31.23 -52.91
N ARG A 14 -32.21 -31.53 -53.37
CA ARG A 14 -31.99 -32.36 -54.57
C ARG A 14 -32.27 -33.84 -54.35
N ALA A 15 -32.01 -34.36 -53.16
CA ALA A 15 -32.28 -35.75 -52.80
C ALA A 15 -33.77 -36.00 -52.51
N LEU A 16 -34.49 -34.96 -52.08
CA LEU A 16 -35.90 -34.99 -51.73
C LEU A 16 -36.63 -33.86 -52.47
N PRO A 17 -36.95 -34.04 -53.76
CA PRO A 17 -37.62 -33.02 -54.56
C PRO A 17 -39.02 -32.67 -54.03
N GLU A 18 -39.59 -33.52 -53.17
CA GLU A 18 -40.88 -33.33 -52.50
C GLU A 18 -40.83 -32.30 -51.36
N VAL A 19 -39.63 -31.95 -50.86
CA VAL A 19 -39.46 -30.86 -49.88
C VAL A 19 -39.58 -29.52 -50.59
N GLU A 20 -40.66 -28.81 -50.32
CA GLU A 20 -40.95 -27.50 -50.90
C GLU A 20 -40.12 -26.42 -50.21
N HIS A 21 -40.11 -26.44 -48.86
CA HIS A 21 -39.35 -25.49 -48.05
C HIS A 21 -38.60 -26.15 -46.91
N ILE A 22 -37.51 -25.49 -46.50
CA ILE A 22 -36.67 -25.88 -45.39
C ILE A 22 -36.48 -24.68 -44.48
N THR A 23 -36.63 -24.86 -43.18
CA THR A 23 -36.39 -23.83 -42.16
C THR A 23 -35.56 -24.39 -41.02
N MET A 24 -34.48 -23.72 -40.66
CA MET A 24 -33.65 -24.02 -39.51
C MET A 24 -33.86 -22.95 -38.45
N PHE A 25 -34.16 -23.38 -37.22
CA PHE A 25 -34.56 -22.48 -36.14
C PHE A 25 -34.08 -22.99 -34.78
N TYR A 26 -33.94 -22.08 -33.82
CA TYR A 26 -33.61 -22.42 -32.44
C TYR A 26 -34.87 -22.72 -31.61
N ASP A 27 -34.71 -23.36 -30.45
CA ASP A 27 -35.81 -23.66 -29.52
C ASP A 27 -36.56 -22.40 -29.03
N ASP A 28 -35.95 -21.22 -29.14
CA ASP A 28 -36.55 -19.92 -28.81
C ASP A 28 -37.35 -19.29 -29.97
N GLY A 29 -37.41 -19.95 -31.13
CA GLY A 29 -38.13 -19.47 -32.31
C GLY A 29 -37.26 -18.68 -33.29
N THR A 30 -35.99 -18.39 -32.97
CA THR A 30 -35.12 -17.64 -33.87
C THR A 30 -34.79 -18.47 -35.12
N VAL A 31 -35.32 -18.05 -36.28
CA VAL A 31 -35.00 -18.64 -37.59
C VAL A 31 -33.66 -18.10 -38.08
N PHE A 32 -32.66 -18.97 -38.23
CA PHE A 32 -31.33 -18.58 -38.73
C PHE A 32 -31.08 -18.98 -40.18
N HIS A 33 -31.94 -19.81 -40.77
CA HIS A 33 -31.92 -20.08 -42.21
C HIS A 33 -33.28 -20.56 -42.72
N THR A 34 -33.73 -20.12 -43.89
CA THR A 34 -34.94 -20.64 -44.52
C THR A 34 -34.93 -20.50 -46.05
N THR A 35 -35.64 -21.39 -46.74
CA THR A 35 -35.85 -21.30 -48.19
C THR A 35 -37.17 -20.64 -48.58
N PHE A 36 -37.98 -20.17 -47.62
CA PHE A 36 -39.19 -19.40 -47.89
C PHE A 36 -38.89 -18.06 -48.59
N GLU A 37 -37.68 -17.51 -48.43
CA GLU A 37 -37.24 -16.26 -49.08
C GLU A 37 -37.14 -16.34 -50.62
N GLN A 38 -37.10 -17.54 -51.20
CA GLN A 38 -36.81 -17.69 -52.63
C GLN A 38 -38.03 -17.58 -53.55
N PHE A 39 -39.27 -17.66 -53.05
CA PHE A 39 -40.44 -17.76 -53.97
C PHE A 39 -41.74 -17.05 -53.58
N GLU A 40 -42.00 -16.60 -52.34
CA GLU A 40 -43.30 -15.95 -52.02
C GLU A 40 -43.19 -14.82 -50.97
N GLU A 41 -43.68 -13.62 -51.31
CA GLU A 41 -43.68 -12.40 -50.46
C GLU A 41 -44.62 -12.48 -49.23
N SER A 42 -45.22 -13.64 -48.93
CA SER A 42 -46.33 -13.78 -47.99
C SER A 42 -46.00 -14.41 -46.63
N VAL A 43 -44.80 -14.98 -46.42
CA VAL A 43 -44.49 -15.71 -45.18
C VAL A 43 -43.73 -14.83 -44.18
N ASN A 44 -44.32 -14.60 -43.01
CA ASN A 44 -43.69 -13.89 -41.89
C ASN A 44 -42.71 -14.83 -41.17
N ILE A 45 -41.42 -14.78 -41.54
CA ILE A 45 -40.38 -15.69 -41.06
C ILE A 45 -40.20 -15.67 -39.52
N PRO A 46 -40.10 -14.51 -38.85
CA PRO A 46 -40.05 -14.47 -37.38
C PRO A 46 -41.25 -15.20 -36.74
N LYS A 47 -42.46 -14.93 -37.23
CA LYS A 47 -43.66 -15.57 -36.70
C LYS A 47 -43.70 -17.08 -36.96
N LEU A 48 -43.24 -17.54 -38.13
CA LEU A 48 -43.09 -18.96 -38.41
C LEU A 48 -42.15 -19.63 -37.39
N GLY A 49 -41.06 -18.96 -37.03
CA GLY A 49 -40.14 -19.41 -36.00
C GLY A 49 -40.79 -19.51 -34.63
N ASP A 50 -41.47 -18.45 -34.18
CA ASP A 50 -42.21 -18.42 -32.92
C ASP A 50 -43.26 -19.54 -32.86
N ASP A 51 -44.06 -19.71 -33.91
CA ASP A 51 -45.10 -20.73 -33.99
C ASP A 51 -44.50 -22.15 -33.91
N LEU A 52 -43.37 -22.41 -34.58
CA LEU A 52 -42.65 -23.68 -34.50
C LEU A 52 -42.10 -23.94 -33.09
N ALA A 53 -41.54 -22.92 -32.42
CA ALA A 53 -41.05 -23.04 -31.04
C ALA A 53 -42.19 -23.29 -30.04
N ASP A 54 -43.34 -22.62 -30.21
CA ASP A 54 -44.54 -22.83 -29.39
C ASP A 54 -45.08 -24.24 -29.51
N ILE A 55 -45.02 -24.84 -30.71
CA ILE A 55 -45.35 -26.24 -30.93
C ILE A 55 -44.41 -27.15 -30.15
N LEU A 56 -43.09 -26.92 -30.20
CA LEU A 56 -42.12 -27.70 -29.43
C LEU A 56 -42.36 -27.58 -27.92
N SER A 57 -42.65 -26.36 -27.44
CA SER A 57 -42.98 -26.08 -26.04
C SER A 57 -44.25 -26.80 -25.60
N SER A 58 -45.28 -26.82 -26.45
CA SER A 58 -46.53 -27.54 -26.20
C SER A 58 -46.31 -29.04 -26.14
N PHE A 59 -45.45 -29.59 -27.02
CA PHE A 59 -45.08 -31.00 -26.99
C PHE A 59 -44.33 -31.38 -25.70
N ARG A 60 -43.41 -30.53 -25.23
CA ARG A 60 -42.73 -30.71 -23.92
C ARG A 60 -43.73 -30.80 -22.78
N LYS A 61 -44.67 -29.86 -22.71
CA LYS A 61 -45.73 -29.83 -21.68
C LYS A 61 -46.59 -31.08 -21.72
N LEU A 62 -46.91 -31.60 -22.90
CA LEU A 62 -47.67 -32.86 -23.02
C LEU A 62 -46.92 -34.04 -22.39
N TYR A 63 -45.60 -34.12 -22.56
CA TYR A 63 -44.80 -35.16 -21.91
C TYR A 63 -44.79 -35.02 -20.38
N GLU A 64 -44.66 -33.79 -19.88
CA GLU A 64 -44.73 -33.49 -18.45
C GLU A 64 -46.08 -33.91 -17.86
N ILE A 65 -47.19 -33.59 -18.53
CA ILE A 65 -48.55 -33.98 -18.09
C ILE A 65 -48.71 -35.50 -18.09
N CYS A 66 -48.15 -36.19 -19.08
CA CYS A 66 -48.14 -37.65 -19.14
C CYS A 66 -47.13 -38.30 -18.17
N ASN A 67 -46.40 -37.50 -17.39
CA ASN A 67 -45.38 -37.94 -16.44
C ASN A 67 -44.22 -38.72 -17.10
N TYR A 68 -43.94 -38.42 -18.36
CA TYR A 68 -42.78 -38.95 -19.09
C TYR A 68 -41.61 -37.97 -18.98
N SER A 69 -40.39 -38.49 -18.80
CA SER A 69 -39.20 -37.64 -18.81
C SER A 69 -38.88 -37.21 -20.25
N PHE A 70 -39.21 -35.98 -20.61
CA PHE A 70 -38.81 -35.39 -21.88
C PHE A 70 -37.33 -35.02 -21.82
N LYS A 71 -36.46 -35.89 -22.35
CA LYS A 71 -35.01 -35.59 -22.47
C LYS A 71 -34.69 -34.90 -23.79
N SER A 72 -35.20 -35.44 -24.90
CA SER A 72 -35.10 -34.88 -26.24
C SER A 72 -36.16 -35.51 -27.13
N TYR A 73 -36.43 -34.88 -28.28
CA TYR A 73 -37.18 -35.50 -29.37
C TYR A 73 -36.22 -35.72 -30.55
N ASN A 74 -36.43 -36.80 -31.30
CA ASN A 74 -35.64 -37.05 -32.51
C ASN A 74 -36.34 -36.46 -33.73
N GLN A 75 -37.65 -36.64 -33.82
CA GLN A 75 -38.48 -36.14 -34.91
C GLN A 75 -39.91 -35.86 -34.45
N LEU A 76 -40.54 -34.87 -35.05
CA LEU A 76 -41.95 -34.53 -34.91
C LEU A 76 -42.55 -34.40 -36.31
N ILE A 77 -43.73 -35.00 -36.51
CA ILE A 77 -44.43 -34.96 -37.79
C ILE A 77 -45.78 -34.32 -37.55
N PHE A 78 -46.03 -33.24 -38.28
CA PHE A 78 -47.33 -32.58 -38.34
C PHE A 78 -47.94 -32.90 -39.69
N ASP A 79 -49.04 -33.64 -39.65
CA ASP A 79 -49.79 -34.04 -40.82
C ASP A 79 -51.00 -33.10 -40.94
N THR A 80 -51.07 -32.33 -42.04
CA THR A 80 -52.20 -31.43 -42.34
C THR A 80 -52.81 -31.76 -43.69
N GLU A 81 -53.95 -31.14 -44.04
CA GLU A 81 -54.63 -31.40 -45.32
C GLU A 81 -53.76 -31.06 -46.53
N ASP A 82 -52.94 -30.00 -46.44
CA ASP A 82 -52.18 -29.47 -47.58
C ASP A 82 -50.68 -29.73 -47.50
N VAL A 83 -50.12 -29.83 -46.29
CA VAL A 83 -48.67 -29.87 -46.05
C VAL A 83 -48.34 -30.85 -44.93
N ASP A 84 -47.28 -31.65 -45.10
CA ASP A 84 -46.63 -32.36 -44.01
C ASP A 84 -45.40 -31.58 -43.54
N VAL A 85 -45.27 -31.37 -42.23
CA VAL A 85 -44.11 -30.71 -41.64
C VAL A 85 -43.35 -31.71 -40.78
N LEU A 86 -42.11 -32.00 -41.14
CA LEU A 86 -41.20 -32.83 -40.36
C LEU A 86 -40.20 -31.93 -39.65
N VAL A 87 -40.27 -31.87 -38.32
CA VAL A 87 -39.29 -31.15 -37.50
C VAL A 87 -38.31 -32.15 -36.90
N LEU A 88 -37.03 -31.93 -37.15
CA LEU A 88 -35.92 -32.78 -36.73
C LEU A 88 -35.04 -32.00 -35.77
N LYS A 89 -34.66 -32.63 -34.66
CA LYS A 89 -33.68 -32.05 -33.74
C LYS A 89 -32.30 -32.20 -34.37
N LEU A 90 -31.53 -31.11 -34.46
CA LEU A 90 -30.17 -31.10 -35.01
C LEU A 90 -29.07 -30.92 -33.95
N GLY A 91 -29.42 -30.41 -32.78
CA GLY A 91 -28.50 -30.17 -31.68
C GLY A 91 -29.28 -29.74 -30.44
N GLU A 92 -28.61 -29.41 -29.33
CA GLU A 92 -29.30 -29.13 -28.06
C GLU A 92 -30.40 -28.09 -28.18
N ASN A 93 -30.15 -27.02 -28.96
CA ASN A 93 -31.09 -25.91 -29.13
C ASN A 93 -31.50 -25.68 -30.59
N SER A 94 -31.05 -26.49 -31.55
CA SER A 94 -31.29 -26.24 -32.98
C SER A 94 -32.16 -27.31 -33.63
N ASN A 95 -33.03 -26.88 -34.55
CA ASN A 95 -34.05 -27.70 -35.18
C ASN A 95 -34.11 -27.44 -36.69
N LEU A 96 -34.55 -28.44 -37.45
CA LEU A 96 -34.76 -28.40 -38.90
C LEU A 96 -36.20 -28.79 -39.22
N ALA A 97 -36.99 -27.84 -39.70
CA ALA A 97 -38.31 -28.07 -40.25
C ALA A 97 -38.22 -28.27 -41.78
N LEU A 98 -38.75 -29.40 -42.25
CA LEU A 98 -38.92 -29.73 -43.66
C LEU A 98 -40.41 -29.70 -43.99
N PHE A 99 -40.78 -28.92 -45.00
CA PHE A 99 -42.17 -28.74 -45.45
C PHE A 99 -42.36 -29.51 -46.75
N PHE A 100 -43.28 -30.47 -46.74
CA PHE A 100 -43.63 -31.31 -47.88
C PHE A 100 -45.03 -30.97 -48.36
N ARG A 101 -45.17 -30.68 -49.65
CA ARG A 101 -46.50 -30.48 -50.22
C ARG A 101 -47.17 -31.82 -50.47
N LYS A 102 -48.40 -32.00 -49.99
CA LYS A 102 -49.18 -33.21 -50.30
C LYS A 102 -49.64 -33.17 -51.75
N SER A 103 -48.81 -33.68 -52.66
CA SER A 103 -49.25 -34.01 -54.01
C SER A 103 -49.95 -35.37 -54.01
N LEU A 104 -51.01 -35.50 -54.82
CA LEU A 104 -51.97 -36.62 -54.92
C LEU A 104 -51.41 -38.03 -55.20
N ALA A 105 -50.12 -38.30 -55.02
CA ALA A 105 -49.52 -39.61 -55.23
C ALA A 105 -49.25 -40.34 -53.91
N GLU A 106 -49.92 -41.48 -53.72
CA GLU A 106 -49.70 -42.44 -52.63
C GLU A 106 -48.24 -42.92 -52.62
N GLY A 107 -47.40 -42.34 -51.76
CA GLY A 107 -46.04 -42.80 -51.52
C GLY A 107 -45.62 -42.47 -50.08
N GLU A 108 -45.19 -43.49 -49.33
CA GLU A 108 -44.67 -43.32 -47.96
C GLU A 108 -43.35 -42.51 -47.97
N LEU A 109 -43.28 -41.45 -47.15
CA LEU A 109 -42.07 -40.65 -46.92
C LEU A 109 -40.88 -41.52 -46.49
N GLN A 110 -39.82 -41.56 -47.31
CA GLN A 110 -38.60 -42.34 -47.02
C GLN A 110 -37.67 -41.65 -46.01
N ILE A 111 -38.08 -41.59 -44.74
CA ILE A 111 -37.37 -40.93 -43.62
C ILE A 111 -35.90 -41.39 -43.49
N ASN A 112 -35.60 -42.66 -43.80
CA ASN A 112 -34.25 -43.22 -43.70
C ASN A 112 -33.24 -42.61 -44.68
N ALA A 113 -33.68 -42.04 -45.80
CA ALA A 113 -32.79 -41.38 -46.76
C ALA A 113 -32.27 -40.02 -46.23
N ILE A 114 -32.98 -39.42 -45.26
CA ILE A 114 -32.75 -38.07 -44.75
C ILE A 114 -31.69 -38.08 -43.62
N GLN A 115 -31.67 -39.14 -42.81
CA GLN A 115 -30.82 -39.28 -41.62
C GLN A 115 -29.32 -39.03 -41.88
N LYS A 116 -28.75 -39.51 -42.99
CA LYS A 116 -27.32 -39.31 -43.31
C LYS A 116 -26.96 -37.84 -43.57
N TYR A 117 -27.90 -37.05 -44.06
CA TYR A 117 -27.69 -35.63 -44.32
C TYR A 117 -27.89 -34.80 -43.05
N ILE A 118 -28.86 -35.18 -42.21
CA ILE A 118 -29.08 -34.62 -40.87
C ILE A 118 -27.80 -34.74 -40.05
N THR A 119 -27.25 -35.94 -39.85
CA THR A 119 -26.01 -36.15 -39.07
C THR A 119 -24.80 -35.39 -39.60
N LYS A 120 -24.79 -35.04 -40.89
CA LYS A 120 -23.72 -34.22 -41.47
C LYS A 120 -23.92 -32.72 -41.21
N ILE A 121 -25.16 -32.26 -41.11
CA ILE A 121 -25.50 -30.88 -40.73
C ILE A 121 -25.20 -30.66 -39.24
N GLU A 122 -25.57 -31.60 -38.36
CA GLU A 122 -25.27 -31.55 -36.92
C GLU A 122 -23.77 -31.32 -36.69
N LYS A 123 -22.93 -32.19 -37.26
CA LYS A 123 -21.46 -32.08 -37.19
C LYS A 123 -20.90 -30.75 -37.71
N LEU A 124 -21.55 -30.12 -38.69
CA LEU A 124 -21.09 -28.84 -39.24
C LEU A 124 -21.52 -27.64 -38.39
N ILE A 125 -22.59 -27.76 -37.60
CA ILE A 125 -23.05 -26.77 -36.64
C ILE A 125 -22.13 -26.80 -35.41
N ASP A 126 -21.81 -27.99 -34.90
CA ASP A 126 -20.95 -28.17 -33.72
C ASP A 126 -19.52 -27.64 -33.97
N ILE A 127 -18.94 -27.95 -35.13
CA ILE A 127 -17.64 -27.38 -35.56
C ILE A 127 -17.69 -25.84 -35.61
N GLY A 128 -18.85 -25.28 -35.96
CA GLY A 128 -19.02 -23.85 -36.04
C GLY A 128 -19.10 -23.12 -34.70
N GLN A 129 -19.67 -23.78 -33.69
CA GLN A 129 -19.70 -23.28 -32.31
C GLN A 129 -18.31 -23.34 -31.69
N MET A 130 -17.56 -24.42 -31.94
CA MET A 130 -16.16 -24.55 -31.53
C MET A 130 -15.27 -23.45 -32.10
N ASP A 131 -15.39 -23.13 -33.39
CA ASP A 131 -14.63 -22.04 -34.02
C ASP A 131 -14.93 -20.67 -33.38
N LEU A 132 -16.15 -20.45 -32.87
CA LEU A 132 -16.54 -19.21 -32.19
C LEU A 132 -15.93 -19.15 -30.78
N ILE A 133 -16.04 -20.23 -30.01
CA ILE A 133 -15.45 -20.35 -28.68
C ILE A 133 -13.92 -20.19 -28.76
N GLU A 134 -13.26 -20.78 -29.75
CA GLU A 134 -11.81 -20.67 -29.94
C GLU A 134 -11.38 -19.22 -30.29
N ARG A 135 -12.17 -18.49 -31.08
CA ARG A 135 -11.92 -17.06 -31.35
C ARG A 135 -12.05 -16.21 -30.10
N ASP A 136 -13.05 -16.49 -29.26
CA ASP A 136 -13.26 -15.77 -28.01
C ASP A 136 -12.13 -16.06 -27.02
N ILE A 137 -11.66 -17.31 -26.92
CA ILE A 137 -10.45 -17.67 -26.15
C ILE A 137 -9.24 -16.87 -26.65
N ARG A 138 -8.96 -16.85 -27.96
CA ARG A 138 -7.82 -16.10 -28.52
C ARG A 138 -7.94 -14.59 -28.35
N ARG A 139 -9.16 -14.05 -28.25
CA ARG A 139 -9.39 -12.64 -27.93
C ARG A 139 -9.07 -12.38 -26.45
N LYS A 140 -9.64 -13.18 -25.55
CA LYS A 140 -9.44 -13.07 -24.10
C LYS A 140 -7.99 -13.30 -23.68
N GLU A 141 -7.25 -14.21 -24.34
CA GLU A 141 -5.81 -14.41 -24.12
C GLU A 141 -4.97 -13.20 -24.54
N ARG A 142 -5.38 -12.47 -25.59
CA ARG A 142 -4.72 -11.21 -26.00
C ARG A 142 -5.01 -10.07 -25.02
N GLU A 143 -6.25 -9.96 -24.55
CA GLU A 143 -6.64 -9.01 -23.50
C GLU A 143 -5.83 -9.29 -22.21
N LEU A 144 -5.76 -10.55 -21.78
CA LEU A 144 -4.98 -10.98 -20.62
C LEU A 144 -3.49 -10.64 -20.76
N LYS A 145 -2.91 -10.87 -21.96
CA LYS A 145 -1.52 -10.51 -22.24
C LYS A 145 -1.28 -9.00 -22.11
N HIS A 146 -2.20 -8.18 -22.63
CA HIS A 146 -2.11 -6.73 -22.50
C HIS A 146 -2.23 -6.27 -21.04
N PHE A 147 -3.06 -6.92 -20.22
CA PHE A 147 -3.15 -6.64 -18.79
C PHE A 147 -1.83 -6.95 -18.05
N TYR A 148 -1.18 -8.06 -18.38
CA TYR A 148 0.14 -8.39 -17.83
C TYR A 148 1.22 -7.37 -18.24
N GLU A 149 1.30 -7.00 -19.52
CA GLU A 149 2.26 -5.99 -20.01
C GLU A 149 2.04 -4.64 -19.31
N HIS A 150 0.78 -4.22 -19.11
CA HIS A 150 0.48 -2.97 -18.42
C HIS A 150 0.82 -3.03 -16.92
N MET A 151 0.57 -4.16 -16.26
CA MET A 151 0.94 -4.37 -14.86
C MET A 151 2.46 -4.33 -14.66
N ASP A 152 3.24 -4.91 -15.58
CA ASP A 152 4.71 -4.89 -15.55
C ASP A 152 5.27 -3.46 -15.72
N GLU A 153 4.70 -2.65 -16.63
CA GLU A 153 5.07 -1.23 -16.77
C GLU A 153 4.82 -0.43 -15.49
N LYS A 154 3.68 -0.67 -14.83
CA LYS A 154 3.30 -0.01 -13.57
C LYS A 154 4.21 -0.43 -12.41
N LEU A 155 4.58 -1.71 -12.33
CA LEU A 155 5.57 -2.25 -11.38
C LEU A 155 6.96 -1.64 -11.59
N ALA A 156 7.40 -1.46 -12.84
CA ALA A 156 8.68 -0.83 -13.15
C ALA A 156 8.70 0.63 -12.67
N LYS A 157 7.62 1.38 -12.94
CA LYS A 157 7.47 2.77 -12.50
C LYS A 157 7.38 2.90 -10.99
N GLN A 158 6.68 1.99 -10.30
CA GLN A 158 6.63 1.93 -8.85
C GLN A 158 8.03 1.73 -8.24
N LYS A 159 8.84 0.82 -8.79
CA LYS A 159 10.23 0.59 -8.34
C LYS A 159 11.11 1.83 -8.53
N GLU A 160 10.96 2.52 -9.66
CA GLU A 160 11.70 3.77 -9.93
C GLU A 160 11.35 4.87 -8.91
N LEU A 161 10.05 5.04 -8.61
CA LEU A 161 9.57 6.01 -7.61
C LEU A 161 9.96 5.62 -6.18
N GLN A 162 9.96 4.32 -5.84
CA GLN A 162 10.47 3.83 -4.55
C GLN A 162 11.98 4.08 -4.38
N THR A 163 12.74 4.04 -5.47
CA THR A 163 14.17 4.36 -5.46
C THR A 163 14.41 5.85 -5.22
N LEU A 164 13.50 6.72 -5.70
CA LEU A 164 13.52 8.17 -5.47
C LEU A 164 13.10 8.56 -4.03
N LEU A 165 12.29 7.75 -3.35
CA LEU A 165 11.79 7.99 -1.98
C LEU A 165 12.72 7.44 -0.88
N GLY A 166 13.62 6.53 -1.22
CA GLY A 166 14.45 5.85 -0.23
C GLY A 166 15.78 6.55 0.02
N ALA A 167 15.89 7.32 1.11
CA ALA A 167 17.16 7.40 1.85
C ALA A 167 17.43 5.98 2.39
N SER A 168 18.20 5.19 1.68
CA SER A 168 18.41 3.79 2.05
C SER A 168 19.34 3.70 3.27
N LYS A 169 19.40 2.52 3.89
CA LYS A 169 20.45 2.21 4.88
C LYS A 169 21.87 2.43 4.30
N SER A 170 22.01 2.46 2.97
CA SER A 170 23.26 2.85 2.32
C SER A 170 23.55 4.34 2.39
N ASP A 171 22.55 5.20 2.53
CA ASP A 171 22.75 6.66 2.57
C ASP A 171 23.28 7.11 3.94
N ILE A 172 22.80 6.50 5.03
CA ILE A 172 23.42 6.62 6.36
C ILE A 172 24.88 6.13 6.31
N SER A 173 25.13 4.97 5.68
CA SER A 173 26.50 4.46 5.50
C SER A 173 27.36 5.34 4.57
N ASN A 174 26.74 6.05 3.63
CA ASN A 174 27.42 6.99 2.74
C ASN A 174 27.75 8.29 3.49
N ILE A 175 26.89 8.77 4.40
CA ILE A 175 27.17 9.89 5.29
C ILE A 175 28.37 9.56 6.18
N GLU A 176 28.36 8.40 6.87
CA GLU A 176 29.49 7.96 7.71
C GLU A 176 30.81 7.89 6.92
N LYS A 177 30.76 7.44 5.65
CA LYS A 177 31.95 7.45 4.78
C LYS A 177 32.41 8.86 4.42
N VAL A 178 31.49 9.76 4.11
CA VAL A 178 31.81 11.16 3.77
C VAL A 178 32.39 11.87 5.00
N GLU A 179 31.85 11.65 6.20
CA GLU A 179 32.39 12.18 7.46
C GLU A 179 33.84 11.71 7.71
N LEU A 180 34.14 10.44 7.48
CA LEU A 180 35.49 9.90 7.58
C LEU A 180 36.44 10.54 6.56
N GLU A 181 35.99 10.73 5.32
CA GLU A 181 36.78 11.42 4.28
C GLU A 181 37.05 12.89 4.65
N ILE A 182 36.05 13.59 5.19
CA ILE A 182 36.18 14.97 5.69
C ILE A 182 37.21 15.05 6.82
N GLN A 183 37.20 14.11 7.77
CA GLN A 183 38.21 14.03 8.84
C GLN A 183 39.62 13.88 8.27
N VAL A 184 39.82 12.95 7.33
CA VAL A 184 41.13 12.69 6.71
C VAL A 184 41.63 13.92 5.96
N ILE A 185 40.78 14.60 5.18
CA ILE A 185 41.16 15.83 4.45
C ILE A 185 41.53 16.95 5.44
N THR A 186 40.75 17.11 6.52
CA THR A 186 41.01 18.12 7.56
C THR A 186 42.35 17.90 8.25
N GLU A 187 42.71 16.65 8.55
CA GLU A 187 44.02 16.31 9.14
C GLU A 187 45.17 16.58 8.18
N ASN A 188 45.01 16.26 6.89
CA ASN A 188 46.03 16.58 5.87
C ASN A 188 46.26 18.08 5.73
N ILE A 189 45.21 18.89 5.74
CA ILE A 189 45.33 20.37 5.71
C ILE A 189 46.15 20.85 6.91
N LYS A 190 45.82 20.40 8.13
CA LYS A 190 46.56 20.76 9.35
C LYS A 190 48.03 20.39 9.26
N GLN A 191 48.35 19.22 8.71
CA GLN A 191 49.74 18.78 8.54
C GLN A 191 50.49 19.67 7.54
N LEU A 192 49.89 19.98 6.39
CA LEU A 192 50.49 20.86 5.39
C LEU A 192 50.70 22.29 5.91
N GLU A 193 49.76 22.81 6.70
CA GLU A 193 49.90 24.11 7.37
C GLU A 193 51.08 24.13 8.35
N LEU A 194 51.25 23.07 9.14
CA LEU A 194 52.38 22.92 10.05
C LEU A 194 53.71 22.86 9.29
N GLU A 195 53.77 22.09 8.20
CA GLU A 195 54.95 21.99 7.36
C GLU A 195 55.29 23.30 6.64
N LYS A 196 54.29 24.10 6.28
CA LYS A 196 54.46 25.45 5.73
C LYS A 196 55.05 26.39 6.77
N GLU A 197 54.54 26.34 8.01
CA GLU A 197 55.03 27.20 9.09
C GLU A 197 56.50 26.87 9.45
N ASN A 198 56.85 25.58 9.50
CA ASN A 198 58.24 25.15 9.68
C ASN A 198 59.17 25.68 8.57
N SER A 199 58.73 25.69 7.32
CA SER A 199 59.50 26.27 6.20
C SER A 199 59.67 27.78 6.34
N LYS A 200 58.67 28.52 6.85
CA LYS A 200 58.83 29.96 7.14
C LYS A 200 59.84 30.21 8.27
N GLU A 201 59.82 29.39 9.31
CA GLU A 201 60.84 29.47 10.36
C GLU A 201 62.24 29.22 9.80
N GLU A 202 62.39 28.27 8.87
CA GLU A 202 63.67 28.02 8.19
C GLU A 202 64.15 29.26 7.43
N ILE A 203 63.29 29.92 6.65
CA ILE A 203 63.60 31.17 5.97
C ILE A 203 64.05 32.25 6.97
N SER A 204 63.36 32.40 8.10
CA SER A 204 63.76 33.36 9.14
C SER A 204 65.18 33.09 9.64
N ARG A 205 65.51 31.82 9.91
CA ARG A 205 66.86 31.43 10.37
C ARG A 205 67.93 31.65 9.31
N ILE A 206 67.61 31.48 8.03
CA ILE A 206 68.55 31.76 6.93
C ILE A 206 68.74 33.26 6.76
N ASN A 207 67.67 34.06 6.85
CA ASN A 207 67.76 35.52 6.80
C ASN A 207 68.65 36.10 7.92
N ASP A 208 68.53 35.56 9.14
CA ASP A 208 69.41 35.96 10.25
C ASP A 208 70.88 35.64 9.94
N LYS A 209 71.17 34.51 9.30
CA LYS A 209 72.53 34.15 8.85
C LYS A 209 73.04 35.10 7.76
N ILE A 210 72.21 35.38 6.75
CA ILE A 210 72.53 36.33 5.66
C ILE A 210 72.89 37.69 6.23
N ALA A 211 72.12 38.22 7.18
CA ALA A 211 72.40 39.52 7.81
C ALA A 211 73.78 39.55 8.50
N LEU A 212 74.12 38.48 9.23
CA LEU A 212 75.44 38.34 9.87
C LEU A 212 76.57 38.22 8.85
N GLU A 213 76.36 37.51 7.74
CA GLU A 213 77.34 37.36 6.67
C GLU A 213 77.56 38.67 5.90
N GLU A 214 76.49 39.43 5.63
CA GLU A 214 76.57 40.76 5.00
C GLU A 214 77.34 41.76 5.88
N GLU A 215 77.09 41.77 7.20
CA GLU A 215 77.87 42.58 8.15
C GLU A 215 79.35 42.19 8.13
N ARG A 216 79.65 40.88 8.10
CA ARG A 216 81.03 40.38 8.05
C ARG A 216 81.72 40.73 6.74
N ILE A 217 81.04 40.64 5.60
CA ILE A 217 81.53 41.07 4.29
C ILE A 217 81.90 42.55 4.31
N GLU A 218 81.08 43.40 4.95
CA GLU A 218 81.35 44.83 5.08
C GLU A 218 82.61 45.09 5.92
N LEU A 219 82.76 44.41 7.05
CA LEU A 219 83.93 44.50 7.92
C LEU A 219 85.22 44.07 7.21
N VAL A 220 85.21 42.90 6.54
CA VAL A 220 86.36 42.40 5.78
C VAL A 220 86.72 43.35 4.63
N SER A 221 85.72 43.92 3.94
CA SER A 221 85.94 44.91 2.89
C SER A 221 86.62 46.19 3.41
N LYS A 222 86.20 46.68 4.59
CA LYS A 222 86.85 47.81 5.28
C LYS A 222 88.30 47.47 5.65
N GLU A 223 88.56 46.28 6.18
CA GLU A 223 89.92 45.84 6.50
C GLU A 223 90.83 45.76 5.27
N ILE A 224 90.35 45.21 4.16
CA ILE A 224 91.08 45.16 2.89
C ILE A 224 91.46 46.59 2.46
N LYS A 225 90.53 47.54 2.54
CA LYS A 225 90.77 48.94 2.19
C LYS A 225 91.85 49.58 3.06
N ILE A 226 91.77 49.39 4.38
CA ILE A 226 92.79 49.87 5.33
C ILE A 226 94.17 49.28 4.98
N LYS A 227 94.26 47.97 4.77
CA LYS A 227 95.52 47.31 4.41
C LYS A 227 96.07 47.81 3.06
N GLN A 228 95.21 48.08 2.08
CA GLN A 228 95.60 48.66 0.79
C GLN A 228 96.16 50.08 0.93
N ASP A 229 95.55 50.90 1.78
CA ASP A 229 96.03 52.25 2.07
C ASP A 229 97.41 52.18 2.75
N THR A 230 97.57 51.33 3.78
CA THR A 230 98.87 51.07 4.42
C THR A 230 99.93 50.58 3.43
N ALA A 231 99.58 49.65 2.55
CA ALA A 231 100.51 49.15 1.54
C ALA A 231 100.92 50.24 0.53
N ARG A 232 100.00 51.15 0.17
CA ARG A 232 100.28 52.32 -0.68
C ARG A 232 101.21 53.31 0.02
N ASP A 233 101.01 53.57 1.31
CA ASP A 233 101.86 54.47 2.07
C ASP A 233 103.27 53.90 2.27
N LEU A 234 103.39 52.61 2.60
CA LEU A 234 104.68 51.91 2.64
C LEU A 234 105.40 51.97 1.30
N LYS A 235 104.67 51.78 0.18
CA LYS A 235 105.23 51.90 -1.17
C LYS A 235 105.73 53.33 -1.48
N ARG A 236 105.02 54.36 -1.03
CA ARG A 236 105.47 55.76 -1.15
C ARG A 236 106.74 56.01 -0.33
N SER A 237 106.80 55.51 0.91
CA SER A 237 108.00 55.62 1.75
C SER A 237 109.22 54.91 1.15
N ILE A 238 109.03 53.73 0.53
CA ILE A 238 110.10 53.05 -0.23
C ILE A 238 110.58 53.95 -1.38
N GLN A 239 109.67 54.50 -2.18
CA GLN A 239 110.02 55.38 -3.32
C GLN A 239 110.73 56.67 -2.88
N GLU A 240 110.34 57.26 -1.75
CA GLU A 240 110.99 58.44 -1.18
C GLU A 240 112.40 58.14 -0.67
N ASN A 241 112.57 57.01 0.02
CA ASN A 241 113.89 56.59 0.49
C ASN A 241 114.80 56.15 -0.67
N ASP A 242 114.27 55.50 -1.71
CA ASP A 242 114.98 55.21 -2.96
C ASP A 242 115.48 56.49 -3.65
N LYS A 243 114.66 57.55 -3.69
CA LYS A 243 115.07 58.86 -4.21
C LYS A 243 116.20 59.47 -3.39
N LYS A 244 116.16 59.36 -2.06
CA LYS A 244 117.24 59.83 -1.16
C LYS A 244 118.53 59.05 -1.38
N ILE A 245 118.45 57.73 -1.58
CA ILE A 245 119.61 56.89 -1.93
C ILE A 245 120.22 57.36 -3.25
N LYS A 246 119.42 57.53 -4.32
CA LYS A 246 119.91 58.03 -5.62
C LYS A 246 120.60 59.39 -5.55
N ILE A 247 120.12 60.29 -4.68
CA ILE A 247 120.76 61.59 -4.43
C ILE A 247 122.12 61.41 -3.73
N LEU A 248 122.20 60.57 -2.70
CA LEU A 248 123.44 60.29 -1.96
C LEU A 248 124.48 59.52 -2.79
N GLU A 249 124.05 58.68 -3.74
CA GLU A 249 124.93 57.95 -4.67
C GLU A 249 125.57 58.87 -5.72
N SER A 250 124.89 59.97 -6.07
CA SER A 250 125.34 60.96 -7.07
C SER A 250 126.34 62.01 -6.55
N ALA A 251 126.70 61.97 -5.26
CA ALA A 251 127.68 62.87 -4.65
C ALA A 251 129.15 62.47 -4.97
N PRO A 252 130.09 63.43 -5.11
CA PRO A 252 131.51 63.16 -5.37
C PRO A 252 132.18 62.34 -4.24
N GLU A 253 133.15 61.50 -4.59
CA GLU A 253 133.71 60.40 -3.78
C GLU A 253 134.24 60.78 -2.38
N ASN A 254 134.49 62.06 -2.13
CA ASN A 254 135.07 62.58 -0.89
C ASN A 254 134.00 62.96 0.17
N GLU A 255 132.71 62.91 -0.18
CA GLU A 255 131.56 63.29 0.68
C GLU A 255 130.50 62.19 0.83
N LYS A 256 130.79 60.97 0.35
CA LYS A 256 129.86 59.82 0.49
C LYS A 256 129.74 59.38 1.94
N ASP A 257 128.66 59.80 2.59
CA ASP A 257 128.27 59.40 3.94
C ASP A 257 127.75 57.93 3.95
N LYS A 258 128.67 56.99 3.76
CA LYS A 258 128.43 55.52 3.74
C LYS A 258 127.53 55.01 4.88
N PRO A 259 127.67 55.43 6.15
CA PRO A 259 126.78 54.95 7.22
C PRO A 259 125.33 55.42 7.06
N LYS A 260 125.07 56.62 6.48
CA LYS A 260 123.70 57.03 6.14
C LYS A 260 123.11 56.20 5.01
N LEU A 261 123.92 55.83 4.01
CA LEU A 261 123.48 54.99 2.89
C LEU A 261 123.05 53.59 3.37
N GLN A 262 123.87 52.95 4.21
CA GLN A 262 123.55 51.64 4.79
C GLN A 262 122.29 51.69 5.67
N LYS A 263 122.09 52.77 6.42
CA LYS A 263 120.88 52.95 7.24
C LYS A 263 119.62 53.07 6.38
N LEU A 264 119.66 53.84 5.29
CA LEU A 264 118.54 53.97 4.35
C LEU A 264 118.23 52.66 3.62
N ILE A 265 119.26 51.87 3.27
CA ILE A 265 119.07 50.52 2.68
C ILE A 265 118.38 49.59 3.67
N ALA A 266 118.84 49.53 4.92
CA ALA A 266 118.21 48.73 5.97
C ALA A 266 116.76 49.17 6.26
N GLU A 267 116.48 50.49 6.27
CA GLU A 267 115.12 51.02 6.39
C GLU A 267 114.23 50.63 5.19
N ILE A 268 114.76 50.64 3.96
CA ILE A 268 114.02 50.16 2.79
C ILE A 268 113.73 48.67 2.87
N GLU A 269 114.69 47.83 3.28
CA GLU A 269 114.48 46.39 3.45
C GLU A 269 113.42 46.09 4.52
N GLU A 270 113.43 46.81 5.64
CA GLU A 270 112.42 46.68 6.70
C GLU A 270 111.03 47.11 6.21
N ILE A 271 110.93 48.24 5.49
CA ILE A 271 109.66 48.73 4.93
C ILE A 271 109.17 47.80 3.81
N ALA A 272 110.07 47.23 3.01
CA ALA A 272 109.75 46.25 1.98
C ALA A 272 109.22 44.95 2.58
N ALA A 273 109.82 44.44 3.66
CA ALA A 273 109.30 43.29 4.40
C ALA A 273 107.90 43.58 4.97
N LYS A 274 107.68 44.76 5.57
CA LYS A 274 106.35 45.21 6.03
C LYS A 274 105.35 45.35 4.88
N SER A 275 105.78 45.80 3.70
CA SER A 275 104.95 45.91 2.50
C SER A 275 104.53 44.53 1.98
N GLU A 276 105.44 43.56 1.98
CA GLU A 276 105.16 42.19 1.55
C GLU A 276 104.17 41.49 2.49
N VAL A 277 104.33 41.65 3.80
CA VAL A 277 103.36 41.17 4.81
C VAL A 277 101.99 41.83 4.61
N ALA A 278 101.95 43.13 4.31
CA ALA A 278 100.69 43.82 4.03
C ALA A 278 100.01 43.31 2.75
N LYS A 279 100.78 43.00 1.69
CA LYS A 279 100.24 42.40 0.46
C LYS A 279 99.68 41.00 0.70
N GLN A 280 100.39 40.15 1.43
CA GLN A 280 99.90 38.81 1.77
C GLN A 280 98.62 38.91 2.60
N GLY A 281 98.59 39.79 3.59
CA GLY A 281 97.40 40.03 4.40
C GLY A 281 96.22 40.65 3.65
N ILE A 282 96.42 41.23 2.46
CA ILE A 282 95.34 41.62 1.52
C ILE A 282 94.84 40.39 0.76
N LEU A 283 95.74 39.51 0.33
CA LEU A 283 95.41 38.29 -0.41
C LEU A 283 94.53 37.36 0.43
N ASP A 284 94.95 37.07 1.67
CA ASP A 284 94.22 36.19 2.59
C ASP A 284 92.81 36.74 2.89
N ARG A 285 92.69 38.07 3.06
CA ARG A 285 91.38 38.71 3.30
C ARG A 285 90.51 38.76 2.05
N LYS A 286 91.09 38.84 0.85
CA LYS A 286 90.33 38.72 -0.41
C LYS A 286 89.77 37.31 -0.57
N GLU A 287 90.55 36.29 -0.24
CA GLU A 287 90.10 34.90 -0.24
C GLU A 287 88.97 34.68 0.78
N GLU A 288 89.09 35.23 1.99
CA GLU A 288 87.99 35.21 2.97
C GLU A 288 86.74 35.93 2.45
N LEU A 289 86.90 37.08 1.79
CA LEU A 289 85.79 37.83 1.21
C LEU A 289 85.07 37.03 0.11
N GLU A 290 85.82 36.33 -0.73
CA GLU A 290 85.26 35.51 -1.81
C GLU A 290 84.49 34.31 -1.24
N ASN A 291 85.08 33.60 -0.27
CA ASN A 291 84.40 32.51 0.45
C ASN A 291 83.10 32.97 1.16
N LEU A 292 83.08 34.19 1.71
CA LEU A 292 81.87 34.75 2.32
C LEU A 292 80.79 35.10 1.28
N LYS A 293 81.18 35.57 0.10
CA LYS A 293 80.23 35.84 -0.98
C LYS A 293 79.62 34.55 -1.53
N ASP A 294 80.41 33.49 -1.67
CA ASP A 294 79.90 32.19 -2.12
C ASP A 294 78.88 31.60 -1.14
N LYS A 295 79.12 31.76 0.18
CA LYS A 295 78.16 31.36 1.22
C LYS A 295 76.87 32.18 1.17
N LEU A 296 77.00 33.49 1.06
CA LEU A 296 75.86 34.40 0.94
C LEU A 296 74.99 34.04 -0.26
N GLU A 297 75.60 33.71 -1.40
CA GLU A 297 74.88 33.32 -2.61
C GLU A 297 74.23 31.94 -2.48
N ALA A 298 74.90 30.98 -1.82
CA ALA A 298 74.31 29.68 -1.50
C ALA A 298 73.09 29.80 -0.57
N ASP A 299 73.15 30.63 0.47
CA ASP A 299 72.05 30.86 1.40
C ASP A 299 70.88 31.59 0.71
N LYS A 300 71.15 32.56 -0.18
CA LYS A 300 70.13 33.20 -1.01
C LYS A 300 69.41 32.20 -1.93
N ASN A 301 70.15 31.30 -2.57
CA ASN A 301 69.56 30.23 -3.39
C ASN A 301 68.73 29.25 -2.55
N ARG A 302 69.15 28.96 -1.31
CA ARG A 302 68.36 28.12 -0.39
C ARG A 302 67.04 28.78 0.00
N ILE A 303 67.01 30.10 0.22
CA ILE A 303 65.75 30.84 0.45
C ILE A 303 64.80 30.64 -0.73
N THR A 304 65.25 30.89 -1.96
CA THR A 304 64.40 30.74 -3.15
C THR A 304 63.84 29.30 -3.26
N SER A 305 64.67 28.29 -2.99
CA SER A 305 64.21 26.90 -2.97
C SER A 305 63.14 26.63 -1.89
N VAL A 306 63.25 27.23 -0.70
CA VAL A 306 62.26 27.07 0.37
C VAL A 306 60.99 27.88 0.08
N GLU A 307 61.10 29.02 -0.59
CA GLU A 307 59.96 29.81 -1.08
C GLU A 307 59.14 29.03 -2.12
N ASP A 308 59.80 28.33 -3.04
CA ASP A 308 59.14 27.45 -4.00
C ASP A 308 58.41 26.27 -3.30
N GLU A 309 59.02 25.69 -2.26
CA GLU A 309 58.36 24.66 -1.43
C GLU A 309 57.12 25.21 -0.71
N ILE A 310 57.17 26.43 -0.19
CA ILE A 310 56.02 27.10 0.44
C ILE A 310 54.90 27.32 -0.58
N GLN A 311 55.21 27.82 -1.78
CA GLN A 311 54.21 28.02 -2.84
C GLN A 311 53.55 26.70 -3.27
N SER A 312 54.35 25.65 -3.41
CA SER A 312 53.85 24.31 -3.72
C SER A 312 52.89 23.78 -2.64
N LYS A 313 53.25 23.94 -1.35
CA LYS A 313 52.37 23.57 -0.22
C LYS A 313 51.10 24.42 -0.21
N ASP A 314 51.17 25.71 -0.54
CA ASP A 314 50.00 26.59 -0.62
C ASP A 314 49.00 26.15 -1.69
N LEU A 315 49.49 25.72 -2.85
CA LEU A 315 48.64 25.15 -3.90
C LEU A 315 47.96 23.86 -3.42
N GLN A 316 48.71 22.96 -2.76
CA GLN A 316 48.14 21.72 -2.23
C GLN A 316 47.08 21.97 -1.14
N ILE A 317 47.31 22.96 -0.26
CA ILE A 317 46.34 23.37 0.76
C ILE A 317 45.06 23.90 0.08
N GLN A 318 45.19 24.75 -0.94
CA GLN A 318 44.03 25.28 -1.69
C GLN A 318 43.22 24.17 -2.38
N GLU A 319 43.89 23.22 -3.04
CA GLU A 319 43.23 22.07 -3.66
C GLU A 319 42.48 21.23 -2.62
N LYS A 320 43.08 21.01 -1.44
CA LYS A 320 42.45 20.27 -0.34
C LYS A 320 41.28 20.99 0.29
N TYR A 321 41.32 22.31 0.41
CA TYR A 321 40.17 23.10 0.86
C TYR A 321 39.00 23.01 -0.11
N LYS A 322 39.27 23.05 -1.41
CA LYS A 322 38.22 22.86 -2.42
C LYS A 322 37.61 21.47 -2.35
N GLU A 323 38.44 20.43 -2.18
CA GLU A 323 37.97 19.05 -1.98
C GLU A 323 37.11 18.94 -0.70
N LEU A 324 37.47 19.65 0.38
CA LEU A 324 36.70 19.70 1.62
C LEU A 324 35.34 20.39 1.43
N GLU A 325 35.29 21.51 0.72
CA GLU A 325 34.03 22.23 0.41
C GLU A 325 33.07 21.33 -0.37
N ASP A 326 33.55 20.66 -1.43
CA ASP A 326 32.73 19.75 -2.24
C ASP A 326 32.16 18.58 -1.40
N LYS A 327 32.94 18.09 -0.41
CA LYS A 327 32.51 17.00 0.48
C LYS A 327 31.50 17.45 1.52
N LEU A 328 31.69 18.62 2.12
CA LEU A 328 30.73 19.23 3.06
C LEU A 328 29.38 19.50 2.40
N GLU A 329 29.39 19.99 1.15
CA GLU A 329 28.14 20.21 0.41
C GLU A 329 27.42 18.88 0.12
N LYS A 330 28.17 17.82 -0.19
CA LYS A 330 27.61 16.48 -0.37
C LYS A 330 27.04 15.90 0.93
N GLU A 331 27.72 16.05 2.06
CA GLU A 331 27.24 15.64 3.39
C GLU A 331 25.92 16.32 3.73
N LYS A 332 25.86 17.65 3.56
CA LYS A 332 24.66 18.44 3.83
C LYS A 332 23.45 17.96 3.01
N ASN A 333 23.63 17.73 1.72
CA ASN A 333 22.56 17.22 0.84
C ASN A 333 22.08 15.82 1.26
N LEU A 334 22.98 14.95 1.75
CA LEU A 334 22.61 13.63 2.25
C LEU A 334 21.88 13.72 3.60
N GLN A 335 22.25 14.65 4.47
CA GLN A 335 21.61 14.83 5.77
C GLN A 335 20.17 15.32 5.63
N GLU A 336 19.91 16.29 4.74
CA GLU A 336 18.54 16.76 4.43
C GLU A 336 17.64 15.59 3.97
N ILE A 337 18.19 14.63 3.22
CA ILE A 337 17.46 13.43 2.75
C ILE A 337 17.15 12.46 3.92
N VAL A 338 18.02 12.34 4.92
CA VAL A 338 17.80 11.47 6.09
C VAL A 338 16.75 12.04 7.03
N ASP A 339 16.78 13.36 7.27
CA ASP A 339 15.81 14.03 8.15
C ASP A 339 14.38 13.90 7.60
N ILE A 340 14.20 14.06 6.28
CA ILE A 340 12.92 13.84 5.59
C ILE A 340 12.41 12.41 5.78
N LYS A 341 13.31 11.42 5.81
CA LYS A 341 12.93 10.02 5.99
C LYS A 341 12.51 9.70 7.43
N GLU A 342 13.21 10.23 8.43
CA GLU A 342 12.79 10.04 9.83
C GLU A 342 11.38 10.58 10.06
N ASP A 343 11.05 11.72 9.46
CA ASP A 343 9.70 12.28 9.53
C ASP A 343 8.68 11.43 8.74
N PHE A 344 9.06 10.84 7.60
CA PHE A 344 8.20 9.90 6.87
C PHE A 344 7.91 8.61 7.67
N ASP A 345 8.92 8.05 8.36
CA ASP A 345 8.75 6.87 9.20
C ASP A 345 7.83 7.16 10.41
N LYS A 346 7.91 8.37 11.00
CA LYS A 346 6.94 8.82 12.03
C LYS A 346 5.52 8.91 11.47
N PHE A 347 5.33 9.38 10.23
CA PHE A 347 4.03 9.41 9.57
C PHE A 347 3.43 8.01 9.40
N ALA A 348 4.24 7.04 8.98
CA ALA A 348 3.80 5.65 8.79
C ALA A 348 3.29 5.04 10.11
N LEU A 349 3.99 5.28 11.23
CA LEU A 349 3.56 4.81 12.55
C LEU A 349 2.21 5.43 12.98
N ILE A 350 2.04 6.74 12.77
CA ILE A 350 0.78 7.42 13.10
C ILE A 350 -0.37 6.88 12.20
N GLU A 351 -0.10 6.59 10.93
CA GLU A 351 -1.09 6.01 10.02
C GLU A 351 -1.53 4.60 10.47
N GLU A 352 -0.60 3.76 10.93
CA GLU A 352 -0.91 2.46 11.52
C GLU A 352 -1.77 2.59 12.79
N GLU A 353 -1.46 3.53 13.68
CA GLU A 353 -2.25 3.79 14.89
C GLU A 353 -3.68 4.24 14.56
N ILE A 354 -3.85 5.10 13.55
CA ILE A 354 -5.16 5.54 13.07
C ILE A 354 -5.96 4.36 12.51
N LEU A 355 -5.34 3.48 11.71
CA LEU A 355 -5.99 2.27 11.19
C LEU A 355 -6.44 1.34 12.32
N ALA A 356 -5.60 1.15 13.34
CA ALA A 356 -5.96 0.36 14.52
C ALA A 356 -7.14 0.96 15.29
N LEU A 357 -7.18 2.28 15.46
CA LEU A 357 -8.31 2.98 16.10
C LEU A 357 -9.60 2.83 15.29
N TYR A 358 -9.55 2.96 13.96
CA TYR A 358 -10.72 2.73 13.09
C TYR A 358 -11.27 1.31 13.24
N GLN A 359 -10.41 0.30 13.26
CA GLN A 359 -10.83 -1.09 13.45
C GLN A 359 -11.52 -1.28 14.81
N GLN A 360 -10.95 -0.73 15.88
CA GLN A 360 -11.55 -0.81 17.22
C GLN A 360 -12.92 -0.09 17.30
N ILE A 361 -13.08 1.04 16.62
CA ILE A 361 -14.36 1.75 16.53
C ILE A 361 -15.40 0.87 15.83
N GLU A 362 -15.04 0.22 14.72
CA GLU A 362 -15.96 -0.62 13.96
C GLU A 362 -16.38 -1.87 14.75
N ASP A 363 -15.43 -2.55 15.40
CA ASP A 363 -15.71 -3.72 16.25
C ASP A 363 -16.65 -3.35 17.42
N ASN A 364 -16.44 -2.18 18.04
CA ASN A 364 -17.32 -1.68 19.10
C ASN A 364 -18.71 -1.29 18.58
N LYS A 365 -18.83 -0.75 17.36
CA LYS A 365 -20.13 -0.46 16.72
C LYS A 365 -20.92 -1.73 16.46
N ILE A 366 -20.28 -2.77 15.91
CA ILE A 366 -20.92 -4.08 15.67
C ILE A 366 -21.41 -4.65 17.01
N THR A 367 -20.54 -4.67 18.03
CA THR A 367 -20.88 -5.17 19.36
C THR A 367 -22.04 -4.40 19.99
N SER A 368 -22.05 -3.07 19.89
CA SER A 368 -23.16 -2.24 20.38
C SER A 368 -24.46 -2.52 19.63
N GLY A 369 -24.39 -2.69 18.30
CA GLY A 369 -25.56 -3.01 17.48
C GLY A 369 -26.18 -4.36 17.81
N ASP A 370 -25.37 -5.36 18.15
CA ASP A 370 -25.87 -6.67 18.58
C ASP A 370 -26.49 -6.61 19.98
N LYS A 371 -25.91 -5.82 20.90
CA LYS A 371 -26.50 -5.57 22.22
C LYS A 371 -27.84 -4.83 22.15
N ASP A 372 -28.00 -3.91 21.22
CA ASP A 372 -29.29 -3.24 20.96
C ASP A 372 -30.37 -4.22 20.47
N LYS A 373 -30.00 -5.21 19.65
CA LYS A 373 -30.94 -6.29 19.25
C LYS A 373 -31.33 -7.13 20.46
N GLU A 374 -30.36 -7.52 21.29
CA GLU A 374 -30.60 -8.27 22.53
C GLU A 374 -31.55 -7.51 23.48
N LEU A 375 -31.35 -6.20 23.62
CA LEU A 375 -32.21 -5.32 24.43
C LEU A 375 -33.66 -5.33 23.91
N LYS A 376 -33.86 -5.18 22.59
CA LYS A 376 -35.20 -5.25 21.97
C LYS A 376 -35.87 -6.61 22.15
N GLU A 377 -35.11 -7.70 22.17
CA GLU A 377 -35.66 -9.03 22.46
C GLU A 377 -36.13 -9.17 23.91
N PHE A 378 -35.34 -8.67 24.87
CA PHE A 378 -35.75 -8.68 26.28
C PHE A 378 -36.98 -7.82 26.53
N GLU A 379 -37.08 -6.64 25.90
CA GLU A 379 -38.26 -5.79 25.98
C GLU A 379 -39.52 -6.49 25.47
N LYS A 380 -39.44 -7.18 24.31
CA LYS A 380 -40.55 -7.99 23.79
C LYS A 380 -40.95 -9.13 24.72
N LYS A 381 -39.97 -9.84 25.30
CA LYS A 381 -40.24 -10.94 26.25
C LYS A 381 -40.94 -10.41 27.51
N ILE A 382 -40.51 -9.27 28.04
CA ILE A 382 -41.14 -8.63 29.19
C ILE A 382 -42.58 -8.23 28.85
N GLU A 383 -42.82 -7.63 27.68
CA GLU A 383 -44.16 -7.22 27.24
C GLU A 383 -45.13 -8.42 27.16
N ILE A 384 -44.68 -9.55 26.63
CA ILE A 384 -45.49 -10.78 26.57
C ILE A 384 -45.83 -11.27 27.98
N ILE A 385 -44.83 -11.33 28.88
CA ILE A 385 -45.05 -11.78 30.26
C ILE A 385 -46.01 -10.85 31.01
N GLU A 386 -45.91 -9.52 30.79
CA GLU A 386 -46.81 -8.54 31.42
C GLU A 386 -48.25 -8.70 30.94
N LYS A 387 -48.46 -8.97 29.64
CA LYS A 387 -49.79 -9.31 29.08
C LYS A 387 -50.37 -10.59 29.69
N ASP A 388 -49.55 -11.61 29.90
CA ASP A 388 -50.02 -12.86 30.51
C ASP A 388 -50.34 -12.65 32.00
N ILE A 389 -49.51 -11.92 32.75
CA ILE A 389 -49.80 -11.51 34.14
C ILE A 389 -51.15 -10.79 34.23
N GLU A 390 -51.45 -9.89 33.30
CA GLU A 390 -52.74 -9.19 33.26
C GLU A 390 -53.92 -10.15 33.06
N LYS A 391 -53.82 -11.10 32.12
CA LYS A 391 -54.86 -12.12 31.90
C LYS A 391 -55.10 -12.99 33.13
N TYR A 392 -54.03 -13.46 33.78
CA TYR A 392 -54.15 -14.28 34.99
C TYR A 392 -54.77 -13.49 36.16
N ASN A 393 -54.43 -12.22 36.32
CA ASN A 393 -55.07 -11.35 37.33
C ASN A 393 -56.57 -11.18 37.06
N GLN A 394 -56.98 -10.99 35.81
CA GLN A 394 -58.39 -10.90 35.43
C GLN A 394 -59.13 -12.22 35.72
N ALA A 395 -58.51 -13.36 35.39
CA ALA A 395 -59.07 -14.68 35.72
C ALA A 395 -59.21 -14.87 37.25
N GLU A 396 -58.19 -14.51 38.03
CA GLU A 396 -58.22 -14.58 39.50
C GLU A 396 -59.37 -13.75 40.09
N GLN A 397 -59.62 -12.55 39.55
CA GLN A 397 -60.75 -11.70 39.97
C GLN A 397 -62.10 -12.34 39.63
N LYS A 398 -62.23 -12.94 38.45
CA LYS A 398 -63.46 -13.61 38.04
C LYS A 398 -63.78 -14.79 38.95
N PHE A 399 -62.81 -15.69 39.19
CA PHE A 399 -63.01 -16.84 40.08
C PHE A 399 -63.33 -16.41 41.52
N LYS A 400 -62.73 -15.32 42.01
CA LYS A 400 -63.12 -14.76 43.32
C LYS A 400 -64.58 -14.34 43.37
N ALA A 401 -65.07 -13.67 42.33
CA ALA A 401 -66.47 -13.27 42.23
C ALA A 401 -67.41 -14.48 42.15
N ASP A 402 -67.08 -15.48 41.32
CA ASP A 402 -67.86 -16.73 41.16
C ASP A 402 -67.93 -17.50 42.50
N ILE A 403 -66.81 -17.59 43.23
CA ILE A 403 -66.73 -18.17 44.58
C ILE A 403 -67.63 -17.41 45.57
N ASP A 404 -67.62 -16.08 45.54
CA ASP A 404 -68.45 -15.25 46.43
C ASP A 404 -69.95 -15.44 46.14
N GLU A 405 -70.34 -15.55 44.86
CA GLU A 405 -71.71 -15.83 44.42
C GLU A 405 -72.18 -17.22 44.88
N LEU A 406 -71.38 -18.27 44.63
CA LEU A 406 -71.68 -19.64 45.08
C LEU A 406 -71.83 -19.71 46.61
N ASN A 407 -70.98 -19.02 47.36
CA ASN A 407 -71.09 -18.96 48.82
C ASN A 407 -72.39 -18.28 49.26
N ALA A 408 -72.79 -17.19 48.61
CA ALA A 408 -74.05 -16.50 48.90
C ALA A 408 -75.26 -17.41 48.61
N ASP A 409 -75.26 -18.12 47.48
CA ASP A 409 -76.30 -19.07 47.11
C ASP A 409 -76.41 -20.24 48.09
N ILE A 410 -75.27 -20.82 48.51
CA ILE A 410 -75.23 -21.86 49.55
C ILE A 410 -75.85 -21.33 50.85
N GLN A 411 -75.54 -20.10 51.26
CA GLN A 411 -76.10 -19.51 52.46
C GLN A 411 -77.61 -19.31 52.35
N LYS A 412 -78.09 -18.80 51.22
CA LYS A 412 -79.53 -18.61 50.95
C LYS A 412 -80.29 -19.94 51.00
N LYS A 413 -79.85 -20.96 50.24
CA LYS A 413 -80.46 -22.30 50.22
C LYS A 413 -80.45 -22.95 51.61
N ARG A 414 -79.38 -22.79 52.39
CA ARG A 414 -79.35 -23.24 53.79
C ARG A 414 -80.36 -22.52 54.69
N GLY A 415 -80.64 -21.24 54.42
CA GLY A 415 -81.73 -20.49 55.06
C GLY A 415 -83.08 -21.10 54.75
N GLU A 416 -83.38 -21.32 53.47
CA GLU A 416 -84.62 -21.96 53.00
C GLU A 416 -84.80 -23.38 53.58
N ILE A 417 -83.74 -24.20 53.61
CA ILE A 417 -83.74 -25.53 54.25
C ILE A 417 -84.12 -25.42 55.74
N LYS A 418 -83.60 -24.43 56.47
CA LYS A 418 -83.93 -24.22 57.89
C LYS A 418 -85.42 -23.85 58.06
N GLU A 419 -85.94 -22.99 57.20
CA GLU A 419 -87.36 -22.58 57.22
C GLU A 419 -88.29 -23.76 56.92
N ILE A 420 -88.00 -24.55 55.88
CA ILE A 420 -88.81 -25.72 55.52
C ILE A 420 -88.75 -26.79 56.62
N LYS A 421 -87.58 -27.02 57.24
CA LYS A 421 -87.45 -27.92 58.40
C LYS A 421 -88.29 -27.46 59.59
N ALA A 422 -88.39 -26.15 59.83
CA ALA A 422 -89.25 -25.61 60.89
C ALA A 422 -90.74 -25.80 60.56
N LEU A 423 -91.16 -25.61 59.30
CA LEU A 423 -92.52 -25.87 58.86
C LEU A 423 -92.90 -27.35 58.98
N LEU A 424 -92.04 -28.26 58.53
CA LEU A 424 -92.21 -29.71 58.65
C LEU A 424 -92.44 -30.17 60.10
N ALA A 425 -91.76 -29.55 61.06
CA ALA A 425 -91.91 -29.89 62.47
C ALA A 425 -93.30 -29.57 63.06
N THR A 426 -94.11 -28.77 62.37
CA THR A 426 -95.43 -28.31 62.84
C THR A 426 -96.59 -28.69 61.92
N GLU A 427 -96.30 -29.23 60.73
CA GLU A 427 -97.30 -29.58 59.72
C GLU A 427 -97.95 -30.94 60.01
N SER A 428 -99.25 -31.06 59.72
CA SER A 428 -100.05 -32.29 59.99
C SER A 428 -100.71 -32.88 58.74
N ASP A 429 -100.73 -32.14 57.62
CA ASP A 429 -101.22 -32.64 56.32
C ASP A 429 -100.13 -33.47 55.62
N GLU A 430 -100.39 -34.77 55.44
CA GLU A 430 -99.44 -35.72 54.84
C GLU A 430 -99.02 -35.38 53.39
N LYS A 431 -99.90 -34.73 52.60
CA LYS A 431 -99.54 -34.31 51.24
C LYS A 431 -98.57 -33.14 51.26
N ARG A 432 -98.73 -32.21 52.22
CA ARG A 432 -97.81 -31.09 52.42
C ARG A 432 -96.47 -31.55 52.95
N ILE A 433 -96.46 -32.49 53.90
CA ILE A 433 -95.23 -33.13 54.40
C ILE A 433 -94.42 -33.72 53.24
N LYS A 434 -95.03 -34.57 52.39
CA LYS A 434 -94.34 -35.16 51.22
C LYS A 434 -93.82 -34.13 50.24
N LYS A 435 -94.50 -32.99 50.09
CA LYS A 435 -94.03 -31.89 49.25
C LYS A 435 -92.79 -31.23 49.87
N TYR A 436 -92.83 -30.90 51.16
CA TYR A 436 -91.70 -30.30 51.86
C TYR A 436 -90.49 -31.24 51.93
N GLU A 437 -90.68 -32.55 52.09
CA GLU A 437 -89.61 -33.55 52.00
C GLU A 437 -88.94 -33.53 50.61
N LYS A 438 -89.74 -33.51 49.53
CA LYS A 438 -89.22 -33.43 48.16
C LYS A 438 -88.51 -32.11 47.88
N ASP A 439 -89.02 -30.99 48.41
CA ASP A 439 -88.38 -29.68 48.26
C ASP A 439 -87.06 -29.62 49.06
N LEU A 440 -86.98 -30.27 50.23
CA LEU A 440 -85.72 -30.44 50.97
C LEU A 440 -84.70 -31.30 50.22
N GLU A 441 -85.11 -32.44 49.66
CA GLU A 441 -84.21 -33.30 48.86
C GLU A 441 -83.60 -32.53 47.69
N LYS A 442 -84.40 -31.69 47.01
CA LYS A 442 -83.91 -30.82 45.94
C LYS A 442 -82.93 -29.77 46.44
N LEU A 443 -83.27 -29.07 47.53
CA LEU A 443 -82.39 -28.03 48.09
C LEU A 443 -81.07 -28.60 48.63
N ASP A 444 -81.10 -29.78 49.24
CA ASP A 444 -79.88 -30.47 49.70
C ASP A 444 -79.02 -30.91 48.50
N ALA A 445 -79.64 -31.43 47.43
CA ALA A 445 -78.92 -31.74 46.18
C ALA A 445 -78.30 -30.48 45.55
N ASP A 446 -79.07 -29.41 45.43
CA ASP A 446 -78.60 -28.11 44.93
C ASP A 446 -77.46 -27.52 45.76
N VAL A 447 -77.44 -27.75 47.09
CA VAL A 447 -76.34 -27.32 47.97
C VAL A 447 -75.11 -28.20 47.79
N CYS A 448 -75.27 -29.49 47.51
CA CYS A 448 -74.17 -30.39 47.15
C CYS A 448 -73.53 -29.94 45.82
N ASP A 449 -74.32 -29.71 44.78
CA ASP A 449 -73.82 -29.26 43.48
C ASP A 449 -73.06 -27.91 43.60
N CYS A 450 -73.60 -26.94 44.34
CA CYS A 450 -72.90 -25.67 44.59
C CYS A 450 -71.57 -25.85 45.34
N LYS A 451 -71.46 -26.83 46.24
CA LYS A 451 -70.20 -27.11 46.96
C LYS A 451 -69.16 -27.77 46.07
N ASP A 452 -69.59 -28.64 45.18
CA ASP A 452 -68.69 -29.32 44.25
C ASP A 452 -68.09 -28.28 43.28
N ASN A 453 -68.92 -27.41 42.70
CA ASN A 453 -68.46 -26.27 41.88
C ASN A 453 -67.53 -25.34 42.66
N LEU A 454 -67.87 -24.98 43.91
CA LEU A 454 -67.02 -24.16 44.78
C LEU A 454 -65.63 -24.79 45.02
N THR A 455 -65.58 -26.12 45.09
CA THR A 455 -64.32 -26.84 45.30
C THR A 455 -63.47 -26.83 44.03
N GLU A 456 -64.10 -26.98 42.87
CA GLU A 456 -63.45 -26.88 41.56
C GLU A 456 -62.89 -25.47 41.32
N ASP A 457 -63.70 -24.42 41.49
CA ASP A 457 -63.28 -23.02 41.31
C ASP A 457 -62.12 -22.62 42.24
N LYS A 458 -62.12 -23.15 43.48
CA LYS A 458 -61.00 -22.93 44.42
C LYS A 458 -59.71 -23.61 43.95
N ALA A 459 -59.80 -24.84 43.45
CA ALA A 459 -58.64 -25.54 42.94
C ALA A 459 -58.06 -24.83 41.71
N GLU A 460 -58.92 -24.32 40.82
CA GLU A 460 -58.49 -23.57 39.64
C GLU A 460 -57.90 -22.20 40.02
N LEU A 461 -58.46 -21.51 41.02
CA LEU A 461 -57.90 -20.28 41.59
C LEU A 461 -56.48 -20.51 42.17
N GLU A 462 -56.27 -21.56 42.95
CA GLU A 462 -54.96 -21.90 43.52
C GLU A 462 -53.91 -22.21 42.44
N LYS A 463 -54.33 -22.94 41.39
CA LYS A 463 -53.48 -23.21 40.24
C LYS A 463 -53.08 -21.91 39.52
N ASN A 464 -54.05 -21.06 39.19
CA ASN A 464 -53.80 -19.78 38.52
C ASN A 464 -52.91 -18.85 39.34
N HIS A 465 -53.10 -18.83 40.67
CA HIS A 465 -52.25 -18.04 41.56
C HIS A 465 -50.80 -18.54 41.57
N SER A 466 -50.59 -19.86 41.54
CA SER A 466 -49.25 -20.46 41.46
C SER A 466 -48.54 -20.12 40.14
N GLU A 467 -49.26 -20.21 39.02
CA GLU A 467 -48.74 -19.84 37.69
C GLU A 467 -48.40 -18.34 37.61
N LEU A 468 -49.24 -17.47 38.18
CA LEU A 468 -48.98 -16.03 38.29
C LEU A 468 -47.68 -15.74 39.05
N LEU A 469 -47.43 -16.41 40.17
CA LEU A 469 -46.20 -16.23 40.95
C LEU A 469 -44.94 -16.64 40.15
N GLU A 470 -45.01 -17.70 39.35
CA GLU A 470 -43.91 -18.07 38.45
C GLU A 470 -43.66 -17.01 37.38
N LEU A 471 -44.71 -16.48 36.76
CA LEU A 471 -44.60 -15.42 35.75
C LEU A 471 -43.98 -14.15 36.34
N ILE A 472 -44.39 -13.74 37.55
CA ILE A 472 -43.78 -12.61 38.27
C ILE A 472 -42.28 -12.84 38.51
N LYS A 473 -41.89 -14.07 38.89
CA LYS A 473 -40.48 -14.41 39.10
C LYS A 473 -39.68 -14.37 37.78
N LYS A 474 -40.25 -14.86 36.68
CA LYS A 474 -39.64 -14.79 35.33
C LYS A 474 -39.50 -13.32 34.89
N SER A 475 -40.53 -12.49 35.04
CA SER A 475 -40.51 -11.06 34.72
C SER A 475 -39.39 -10.32 35.47
N LYS A 476 -39.24 -10.55 36.78
CA LYS A 476 -38.15 -9.95 37.58
C LYS A 476 -36.77 -10.35 37.06
N LYS A 477 -36.59 -11.61 36.69
CA LYS A 477 -35.30 -12.11 36.17
C LYS A 477 -34.95 -11.45 34.84
N GLU A 478 -35.91 -11.32 33.93
CA GLU A 478 -35.69 -10.67 32.63
C GLU A 478 -35.47 -9.16 32.76
N LYS A 479 -36.19 -8.46 33.65
CA LYS A 479 -35.89 -7.05 33.98
C LYS A 479 -34.46 -6.86 34.49
N GLY A 480 -33.98 -7.74 35.35
CA GLY A 480 -32.59 -7.71 35.81
C GLY A 480 -31.54 -8.10 34.75
N ARG A 481 -31.94 -8.74 33.64
CA ARG A 481 -31.06 -8.96 32.48
C ARG A 481 -31.02 -7.71 31.60
N LEU A 482 -32.19 -7.14 31.30
CA LEU A 482 -32.35 -5.91 30.55
C LEU A 482 -31.49 -4.77 31.14
N GLU A 483 -31.52 -4.61 32.46
CA GLU A 483 -30.80 -3.54 33.15
C GLU A 483 -29.27 -3.70 33.05
N ARG A 484 -28.76 -4.93 33.18
CA ARG A 484 -27.34 -5.23 32.95
C ARG A 484 -26.91 -4.96 31.52
N THR A 485 -27.71 -5.35 30.53
CA THR A 485 -27.43 -5.05 29.11
C THR A 485 -27.43 -3.55 28.85
N ARG A 486 -28.32 -2.78 29.48
CA ARG A 486 -28.32 -1.30 29.40
C ARG A 486 -27.05 -0.69 29.98
N GLU A 487 -26.60 -1.16 31.14
CA GLU A 487 -25.34 -0.70 31.75
C GLU A 487 -24.13 -1.01 30.85
N GLU A 488 -24.08 -2.20 30.24
CA GLU A 488 -23.03 -2.59 29.28
C GLU A 488 -23.00 -1.66 28.06
N ILE A 489 -24.16 -1.33 27.48
CA ILE A 489 -24.27 -0.39 26.35
C ILE A 489 -23.76 1.00 26.75
N VAL A 490 -24.15 1.51 27.93
CA VAL A 490 -23.67 2.81 28.42
C VAL A 490 -22.15 2.82 28.57
N LEU A 491 -21.56 1.76 29.12
CA LEU A 491 -20.11 1.64 29.25
C LEU A 491 -19.42 1.60 27.87
N LYS A 492 -19.97 0.86 26.92
CA LYS A 492 -19.44 0.76 25.54
C LYS A 492 -19.53 2.07 24.78
N ASN A 493 -20.63 2.81 24.94
CA ASN A 493 -20.77 4.15 24.35
C ASN A 493 -19.76 5.14 24.94
N LYS A 494 -19.48 5.06 26.24
CA LYS A 494 -18.43 5.87 26.87
C LYS A 494 -17.04 5.51 26.33
N GLN A 495 -16.76 4.23 26.09
CA GLN A 495 -15.50 3.79 25.46
C GLN A 495 -15.38 4.34 24.03
N LEU A 496 -16.46 4.29 23.23
CA LEU A 496 -16.51 4.90 21.90
C LEU A 496 -16.23 6.41 21.95
N GLU A 497 -16.83 7.14 22.90
CA GLU A 497 -16.59 8.58 23.05
C GLU A 497 -15.12 8.91 23.35
N THR A 498 -14.46 8.10 24.18
CA THR A 498 -13.02 8.24 24.44
C THR A 498 -12.20 8.00 23.18
N LEU A 499 -12.46 6.91 22.46
CA LEU A 499 -11.75 6.58 21.21
C LEU A 499 -11.92 7.67 20.14
N TYR A 500 -13.10 8.27 20.03
CA TYR A 500 -13.31 9.39 19.10
C TYR A 500 -12.48 10.62 19.46
N LYS A 501 -12.32 10.92 20.76
CA LYS A 501 -11.46 12.04 21.21
C LYS A 501 -9.99 11.77 20.93
N GLU A 502 -9.53 10.53 21.15
CA GLU A 502 -8.17 10.10 20.83
C GLU A 502 -7.89 10.21 19.32
N LEU A 503 -8.82 9.76 18.48
CA LEU A 503 -8.73 9.91 17.03
C LEU A 503 -8.68 11.39 16.60
N GLU A 504 -9.48 12.26 17.23
CA GLU A 504 -9.48 13.69 16.93
C GLU A 504 -8.14 14.36 17.33
N THR A 505 -7.55 13.97 18.45
CA THR A 505 -6.21 14.43 18.84
C THR A 505 -5.14 13.97 17.86
N GLU A 506 -5.19 12.72 17.41
CA GLU A 506 -4.19 12.17 16.49
C GLU A 506 -4.27 12.83 15.10
N LEU A 507 -5.50 13.06 14.60
CA LEU A 507 -5.73 13.82 13.38
C LEU A 507 -5.22 15.27 13.49
N SER A 508 -5.32 15.88 14.67
CA SER A 508 -4.77 17.22 14.90
C SER A 508 -3.24 17.23 14.85
N ILE A 509 -2.59 16.20 15.41
CA ILE A 509 -1.14 16.00 15.35
C ILE A 509 -0.71 15.83 13.89
N GLN A 510 -1.35 14.92 13.15
CA GLN A 510 -1.09 14.73 11.71
C GLN A 510 -1.21 16.03 10.92
N LYS A 511 -2.28 16.80 11.11
CA LYS A 511 -2.46 18.09 10.41
C LYS A 511 -1.35 19.07 10.73
N THR A 512 -0.90 19.11 11.98
CA THR A 512 0.19 20.00 12.41
C THR A 512 1.50 19.58 11.76
N LEU A 513 1.83 18.29 11.80
CA LEU A 513 3.01 17.74 11.14
C LEU A 513 2.95 17.96 9.62
N LEU A 514 1.82 17.68 8.97
CA LEU A 514 1.59 17.96 7.55
C LEU A 514 1.83 19.43 7.23
N SER A 515 1.34 20.36 8.06
CA SER A 515 1.56 21.80 7.82
C SER A 515 3.01 22.24 7.98
N GLN A 516 3.75 21.64 8.91
CA GLN A 516 5.18 21.90 9.10
C GLN A 516 5.95 21.40 7.88
N ILE A 517 5.60 20.23 7.41
CA ILE A 517 6.33 19.54 6.37
C ILE A 517 5.92 20.03 4.96
N GLU A 518 4.67 20.43 4.72
CA GLU A 518 4.22 21.09 3.49
C GLU A 518 4.90 22.45 3.26
N SER A 519 5.54 23.02 4.28
CA SER A 519 6.36 24.23 4.12
C SER A 519 7.73 23.96 3.46
N GLU A 520 8.17 22.69 3.40
CA GLU A 520 9.41 22.28 2.75
C GLU A 520 9.17 21.77 1.32
N ASP A 521 9.84 22.37 0.34
CA ASP A 521 9.61 22.08 -1.09
C ASP A 521 10.01 20.65 -1.49
N ASP A 522 10.92 20.01 -0.76
CA ASP A 522 11.32 18.63 -1.01
C ASP A 522 10.30 17.62 -0.48
N PHE A 523 9.56 17.94 0.59
CA PHE A 523 8.43 17.11 0.98
C PHE A 523 7.24 17.25 0.03
N LYS A 524 7.00 18.42 -0.57
CA LYS A 524 5.99 18.52 -1.65
C LYS A 524 6.32 17.58 -2.81
N LYS A 525 7.61 17.41 -3.14
CA LYS A 525 8.04 16.41 -4.13
C LYS A 525 7.83 14.99 -3.61
N ALA A 526 8.28 14.67 -2.40
CA ALA A 526 8.12 13.34 -1.80
C ALA A 526 6.64 12.95 -1.67
N SER A 527 5.79 13.81 -1.11
CA SER A 527 4.34 13.63 -1.00
C SER A 527 3.67 13.40 -2.36
N LYS A 528 4.09 14.13 -3.40
CA LYS A 528 3.58 13.93 -4.76
C LYS A 528 4.00 12.58 -5.34
N ILE A 529 5.23 12.15 -5.09
CA ILE A 529 5.75 10.83 -5.48
C ILE A 529 4.99 9.72 -4.71
N THR A 530 4.77 9.88 -3.40
CA THR A 530 4.02 8.92 -2.57
C THR A 530 2.57 8.79 -3.05
N LYS A 531 1.93 9.91 -3.41
CA LYS A 531 0.58 9.90 -3.97
C LYS A 531 0.52 9.18 -5.32
N GLU A 532 1.51 9.40 -6.19
CA GLU A 532 1.63 8.64 -7.44
C GLU A 532 1.86 7.14 -7.20
N ILE A 533 2.65 6.75 -6.19
CA ILE A 533 2.81 5.34 -5.81
C ILE A 533 1.47 4.74 -5.34
N HIS A 534 0.74 5.46 -4.49
CA HIS A 534 -0.55 4.98 -3.99
C HIS A 534 -1.58 4.82 -5.11
N ASP A 535 -1.65 5.77 -6.03
CA ASP A 535 -2.53 5.70 -7.21
C ASP A 535 -2.13 4.50 -8.11
N LEU A 536 -0.82 4.24 -8.29
CA LEU A 536 -0.32 3.07 -9.01
C LEU A 536 -0.69 1.75 -8.32
N ASP A 537 -0.60 1.66 -6.99
CA ASP A 537 -0.99 0.48 -6.22
C ASP A 537 -2.48 0.16 -6.36
N LYS A 538 -3.32 1.20 -6.34
CA LYS A 538 -4.75 1.06 -6.57
C LYS A 538 -5.07 0.58 -7.98
N GLU A 539 -4.42 1.15 -8.99
CA GLU A 539 -4.53 0.67 -10.38
C GLU A 539 -4.09 -0.80 -10.52
N MET A 540 -2.97 -1.19 -9.92
CA MET A 540 -2.51 -2.59 -9.93
C MET A 540 -3.48 -3.54 -9.25
N SER A 541 -4.13 -3.12 -8.16
CA SER A 541 -5.14 -3.94 -7.47
C SER A 541 -6.34 -4.23 -8.39
N ASN A 542 -6.82 -3.20 -9.09
CA ASN A 542 -7.91 -3.36 -10.06
C ASN A 542 -7.49 -4.27 -11.23
N LEU A 543 -6.27 -4.08 -11.76
CA LEU A 543 -5.74 -4.93 -12.84
C LEU A 543 -5.62 -6.41 -12.40
N LYS A 544 -5.25 -6.67 -11.15
CA LYS A 544 -5.22 -8.04 -10.59
C LYS A 544 -6.60 -8.66 -10.53
N GLU A 545 -7.61 -7.90 -10.13
CA GLU A 545 -9.00 -8.36 -10.11
C GLU A 545 -9.50 -8.69 -11.52
N ASP A 546 -9.23 -7.82 -12.50
CA ASP A 546 -9.55 -8.05 -13.91
C ASP A 546 -8.86 -9.30 -14.46
N VAL A 547 -7.59 -9.53 -14.11
CA VAL A 547 -6.85 -10.75 -14.47
C VAL A 547 -7.48 -12.00 -13.87
N VAL A 548 -7.94 -11.95 -12.62
CA VAL A 548 -8.63 -13.09 -11.96
C VAL A 548 -9.95 -13.38 -12.68
N ASN A 549 -10.74 -12.34 -12.98
CA ASN A 549 -12.02 -12.48 -13.67
C ASN A 549 -11.84 -13.07 -15.08
N LEU A 550 -10.89 -12.55 -15.86
CA LEU A 550 -10.57 -13.07 -17.20
C LEU A 550 -10.06 -14.51 -17.18
N ASN A 551 -9.26 -14.88 -16.18
CA ASN A 551 -8.80 -16.26 -16.02
C ASN A 551 -9.95 -17.22 -15.70
N ASN A 552 -10.92 -16.79 -14.88
CA ASN A 552 -12.12 -17.57 -14.61
C ASN A 552 -12.97 -17.77 -15.87
N GLU A 553 -13.21 -16.70 -16.65
CA GLU A 553 -13.92 -16.78 -17.93
C GLU A 553 -13.21 -17.70 -18.93
N LEU A 554 -11.88 -17.60 -19.05
CA LEU A 554 -11.08 -18.48 -19.92
C LEU A 554 -11.18 -19.94 -19.50
N LYS A 555 -11.22 -20.21 -18.19
CA LYS A 555 -11.37 -21.56 -17.65
C LYS A 555 -12.75 -22.13 -17.99
N GLU A 556 -13.81 -21.34 -17.87
CA GLU A 556 -15.17 -21.75 -18.26
C GLU A 556 -15.26 -22.05 -19.75
N LEU A 557 -14.71 -21.19 -20.62
CA LEU A 557 -14.71 -21.41 -22.07
C LEU A 557 -13.90 -22.65 -22.46
N LYS A 558 -12.75 -22.88 -21.81
CA LYS A 558 -11.93 -24.09 -22.04
C LYS A 558 -12.63 -25.37 -21.58
N ASN A 559 -13.36 -25.31 -20.47
CA ASN A 559 -14.16 -26.44 -20.00
C ASN A 559 -15.30 -26.76 -20.98
N LYS A 560 -15.97 -25.76 -21.56
CA LYS A 560 -17.01 -25.98 -22.58
C LYS A 560 -16.49 -26.71 -23.82
N ILE A 561 -15.27 -26.40 -24.27
CA ILE A 561 -14.63 -27.16 -25.36
C ILE A 561 -14.42 -28.63 -24.95
N GLN A 562 -13.97 -28.89 -23.72
CA GLN A 562 -13.69 -30.24 -23.23
C GLN A 562 -14.95 -31.08 -22.98
N GLU A 563 -16.09 -30.45 -22.71
CA GLU A 563 -17.38 -31.14 -22.51
C GLU A 563 -18.05 -31.54 -23.84
N GLU A 564 -17.70 -30.86 -24.93
CA GLU A 564 -18.25 -31.08 -26.28
C GLU A 564 -17.30 -31.89 -27.20
N GLU A 565 -16.04 -32.13 -26.81
CA GLU A 565 -15.11 -33.12 -27.41
C GLU A 565 -15.39 -34.55 -26.92
#